data_AF-A0A6P6TXS6-F1
#
_entry.id   AF-A0A6P6TXS6-F1
#
_cell.length_a   1.000
_cell.length_b   1.000
_cell.length_c   1.000
_cell.angle_alpha   90.00
_cell.angle_beta   90.00
_cell.angle_gamma   90.00
#
_symmetry.space_group_name_H-M   'P 1'
#
loop_
_entity.id
_entity.type
_entity.pdbx_description
1 polymer ?
#
loop_
_entity_poly.entity_id
_entity_poly.type
_entity_poly.pdbx_seq_one_letter_code
_entity_poly.pdbx_strand_id
1 'polypeptide(L)'
;MLPSQVSGGFWLQWPKDFCQKHMPKKDEYIVLLDENEKEYDIKYLAQKSGLSGGWRGFSIKHQLCKGDVLIFQLVDSNKFKFKVHIFKAKGGSRKLERDNGLLNSEGKVTSEIAKDVKETESFNILWNGEVVDSEISEHVRSQYYQLCCSQKSGLHDGLVKCIDKKLAAGIISETVKIADAIRAAEITTTSCNDVQRWDQTLKGFEGMGMNVAFLRATIKNILDSIQRKQQEKIKRKTNERAQAEKEMRNLETQLVNVKKKIRVLDDEIDVIRAQNEKLEHSFKETAIAPW
;
A
#
# COMPACT_ATOMS: atom_id res chain seq x y z
N MET A 1 18.85 -10.84 -13.81
CA MET A 1 19.19 -12.02 -14.61
C MET A 1 18.79 -11.82 -16.07
N LEU A 2 19.74 -11.98 -16.98
CA LEU A 2 19.57 -11.96 -18.44
C LEU A 2 19.29 -13.37 -18.98
N PRO A 3 18.65 -13.53 -20.15
CA PRO A 3 18.40 -14.85 -20.75
C PRO A 3 19.67 -15.70 -20.93
N SER A 4 20.81 -15.07 -21.27
CA SER A 4 22.10 -15.74 -21.40
C SER A 4 22.58 -16.42 -20.11
N GLN A 5 22.08 -15.98 -18.95
CA GLN A 5 22.48 -16.47 -17.63
C GLN A 5 21.58 -17.62 -17.13
N VAL A 6 20.36 -17.77 -17.65
CA VAL A 6 19.33 -18.67 -17.07
C VAL A 6 18.60 -19.59 -18.05
N SER A 7 18.70 -19.39 -19.37
CA SER A 7 17.98 -20.24 -20.35
C SER A 7 18.81 -20.70 -21.54
N GLY A 8 19.75 -19.88 -22.04
CA GLY A 8 20.55 -20.22 -23.23
C GLY A 8 21.98 -20.64 -22.94
N GLY A 9 22.75 -19.79 -22.25
CA GLY A 9 24.20 -19.98 -22.07
C GLY A 9 24.63 -20.49 -20.70
N PHE A 10 23.80 -20.26 -19.66
CA PHE A 10 24.14 -20.54 -18.26
C PHE A 10 25.54 -20.04 -17.88
N TRP A 11 25.81 -18.78 -18.22
CA TRP A 11 27.07 -18.11 -17.94
C TRP A 11 26.78 -16.81 -17.17
N LEU A 12 27.29 -16.69 -15.93
CA LEU A 12 27.12 -15.50 -15.11
C LEU A 12 28.46 -14.78 -14.92
N GLN A 13 28.61 -13.62 -15.54
CA GLN A 13 29.80 -12.79 -15.41
C GLN A 13 29.67 -11.82 -14.22
N TRP A 14 30.75 -11.64 -13.48
CA TRP A 14 30.89 -10.66 -12.40
C TRP A 14 31.70 -9.44 -12.86
N PRO A 15 31.51 -8.27 -12.19
CA PRO A 15 32.31 -7.08 -12.47
C PRO A 15 33.80 -7.36 -12.32
N LYS A 16 34.59 -6.96 -13.32
CA LYS A 16 36.04 -7.24 -13.36
C LYS A 16 36.78 -6.70 -12.15
N ASP A 17 36.44 -5.48 -11.71
CA ASP A 17 37.10 -4.84 -10.57
C ASP A 17 36.85 -5.59 -9.25
N PHE A 18 35.64 -6.14 -9.10
CA PHE A 18 35.31 -7.00 -7.96
C PHE A 18 36.14 -8.29 -8.01
N CYS A 19 36.17 -8.94 -9.17
CA CYS A 19 36.94 -10.16 -9.37
C CYS A 19 38.44 -9.98 -9.10
N GLN A 20 39.04 -8.88 -9.54
CA GLN A 20 40.46 -8.62 -9.31
C GLN A 20 40.83 -8.50 -7.83
N LYS A 21 39.92 -7.97 -7.01
CA LYS A 21 40.15 -7.73 -5.58
C LYS A 21 39.80 -8.93 -4.70
N HIS A 22 38.76 -9.68 -5.06
CA HIS A 22 38.13 -10.65 -4.15
C HIS A 22 38.08 -12.08 -4.66
N MET A 23 38.48 -12.34 -5.92
CA MET A 23 38.35 -13.66 -6.53
C MET A 23 39.68 -14.38 -6.78
N PRO A 24 39.64 -15.71 -6.96
CA PRO A 24 40.83 -16.48 -7.31
C PRO A 24 41.46 -15.96 -8.60
N LYS A 25 42.80 -15.93 -8.65
CA LYS A 25 43.55 -15.52 -9.85
C LYS A 25 43.61 -16.60 -10.94
N LYS A 26 43.19 -17.82 -10.62
CA LYS A 26 43.14 -18.99 -11.52
C LYS A 26 41.73 -19.59 -11.48
N ASP A 27 41.40 -20.38 -12.49
CA ASP A 27 40.14 -21.11 -12.52
C ASP A 27 40.06 -22.04 -11.30
N GLU A 28 38.99 -21.94 -10.54
CA GLU A 28 38.84 -22.62 -9.25
C GLU A 28 37.36 -22.84 -8.94
N TYR A 29 37.07 -23.80 -8.07
CA TYR A 29 35.73 -23.97 -7.50
C TYR A 29 35.51 -22.99 -6.36
N ILE A 30 34.38 -22.29 -6.43
CA ILE A 30 33.87 -21.43 -5.37
C ILE A 30 32.57 -22.03 -4.84
N VAL A 31 32.18 -21.65 -3.63
CA VAL A 31 30.98 -22.21 -3.00
C VAL A 31 29.87 -21.17 -2.97
N LEU A 32 28.69 -21.52 -3.49
CA LEU A 32 27.47 -20.74 -3.31
C LEU A 32 26.62 -21.38 -2.21
N LEU A 33 26.18 -20.59 -1.24
CA LEU A 33 25.16 -20.97 -0.25
C LEU A 33 23.81 -20.43 -0.69
N ASP A 34 22.78 -21.27 -0.66
CA ASP A 34 21.40 -20.80 -0.83
C ASP A 34 20.77 -20.30 0.48
N GLU A 35 19.49 -19.91 0.41
CA GLU A 35 18.70 -19.43 1.55
C GLU A 35 18.57 -20.46 2.69
N ASN A 36 18.71 -21.75 2.38
CA ASN A 36 18.69 -22.86 3.34
C ASN A 36 20.09 -23.26 3.81
N GLU A 37 21.10 -22.42 3.56
CA GLU A 37 22.52 -22.69 3.87
C GLU A 37 23.07 -23.92 3.13
N LYS A 38 22.44 -24.35 2.03
CA LYS A 38 22.93 -25.49 1.24
C LYS A 38 24.04 -25.04 0.31
N GLU A 39 25.12 -25.82 0.27
CA GLU A 39 26.32 -25.53 -0.52
C GLU A 39 26.20 -26.07 -1.95
N TYR A 40 26.68 -25.27 -2.91
CA TYR A 40 26.79 -25.62 -4.33
C TYR A 40 28.17 -25.22 -4.84
N ASP A 41 28.92 -26.20 -5.33
CA ASP A 41 30.23 -25.95 -5.94
C ASP A 41 30.06 -25.44 -7.36
N ILE A 42 30.61 -24.25 -7.61
CA ILE A 42 30.51 -23.57 -8.89
C ILE A 42 31.92 -23.27 -9.42
N LYS A 43 32.16 -23.65 -10.67
CA LYS A 43 33.43 -23.37 -11.34
C LYS A 43 33.48 -21.91 -11.76
N TYR A 44 34.43 -21.17 -11.18
CA TYR A 44 34.77 -19.82 -11.58
C TYR A 44 35.92 -19.84 -12.60
N LEU A 45 35.78 -19.09 -13.71
CA LEU A 45 36.85 -18.92 -14.70
C LEU A 45 37.47 -17.54 -14.55
N ALA A 46 38.73 -17.47 -14.10
CA ALA A 46 39.40 -16.22 -13.75
C ALA A 46 39.57 -15.29 -14.95
N GLN A 47 39.98 -15.83 -16.09
CA GLN A 47 40.19 -15.06 -17.33
C GLN A 47 38.89 -14.45 -17.88
N LYS A 48 37.75 -15.07 -17.59
CA LYS A 48 36.44 -14.61 -18.09
C LYS A 48 35.63 -13.90 -17.00
N SER A 49 36.13 -13.84 -15.76
CA SER A 49 35.47 -13.24 -14.60
C SER A 49 34.04 -13.75 -14.42
N GLY A 50 33.81 -15.06 -14.53
CA GLY A 50 32.45 -15.59 -14.50
C GLY A 50 32.30 -17.04 -14.07
N LEU A 51 31.08 -17.38 -13.70
CA LEU A 51 30.64 -18.69 -13.23
C LEU A 51 30.17 -19.55 -14.40
N SER A 52 30.59 -20.82 -14.40
CA SER A 52 30.29 -21.81 -15.45
C SER A 52 29.78 -23.14 -14.89
N GLY A 53 30.67 -24.12 -14.75
CA GLY A 53 30.32 -25.45 -14.25
C GLY A 53 29.56 -25.36 -12.93
N GLY A 54 28.45 -26.10 -12.80
CA GLY A 54 27.56 -26.03 -11.64
C GLY A 54 26.51 -24.90 -11.71
N TRP A 55 26.76 -23.80 -12.42
CA TRP A 55 25.83 -22.66 -12.51
C TRP A 55 24.47 -23.04 -13.09
N ARG A 56 24.45 -23.83 -14.17
CA ARG A 56 23.21 -24.34 -14.76
C ARG A 56 22.36 -25.12 -13.74
N GLY A 57 23.01 -25.98 -12.95
CA GLY A 57 22.34 -26.76 -11.91
C GLY A 57 21.74 -25.87 -10.83
N PHE A 58 22.53 -24.90 -10.34
CA PHE A 58 22.06 -23.89 -9.39
C PHE A 58 20.86 -23.11 -9.93
N SER A 59 20.98 -22.59 -11.16
CA SER A 59 19.91 -21.82 -11.81
C SER A 59 18.60 -22.58 -11.95
N ILE A 60 18.67 -23.86 -12.37
CA ILE A 60 17.48 -24.70 -12.52
C ILE A 60 16.89 -25.05 -11.16
N LYS A 61 17.73 -25.42 -10.18
CA LYS A 61 17.30 -25.78 -8.83
C LYS A 61 16.53 -24.65 -8.14
N HIS A 62 17.02 -23.42 -8.30
CA HIS A 62 16.39 -22.23 -7.75
C HIS A 62 15.37 -21.58 -8.70
N GLN A 63 15.03 -22.24 -9.81
CA GLN A 63 14.03 -21.78 -10.79
C GLN A 63 14.28 -20.33 -11.24
N LEU A 64 15.55 -19.97 -11.46
CA LEU A 64 15.92 -18.62 -11.84
C LEU A 64 15.37 -18.29 -13.22
N CYS A 65 14.73 -17.12 -13.32
CA CYS A 65 14.09 -16.64 -14.53
C CYS A 65 14.66 -15.29 -14.97
N LYS A 66 14.36 -14.89 -16.20
CA LYS A 66 14.67 -13.54 -16.69
C LYS A 66 14.04 -12.51 -15.74
N GLY A 67 14.85 -11.53 -15.33
CA GLY A 67 14.42 -10.47 -14.43
C GLY A 67 14.65 -10.76 -12.95
N ASP A 68 14.87 -12.01 -12.54
CA ASP A 68 15.28 -12.31 -11.16
C ASP A 68 16.57 -11.55 -10.83
N VAL A 69 16.79 -11.20 -9.57
CA VAL A 69 18.00 -10.51 -9.11
C VAL A 69 18.69 -11.39 -8.10
N LEU A 70 20.00 -11.56 -8.27
CA LEU A 70 20.84 -12.29 -7.33
C LEU A 70 21.84 -11.34 -6.71
N ILE A 71 21.97 -11.43 -5.39
CA ILE A 71 23.01 -10.74 -4.62
C ILE A 71 23.97 -11.80 -4.09
N PHE A 72 25.26 -11.60 -4.34
CA PHE A 72 26.31 -12.50 -3.87
C PHE A 72 27.07 -11.81 -2.72
N GLN A 73 26.87 -12.32 -1.52
CA GLN A 73 27.55 -11.85 -0.32
C GLN A 73 28.76 -12.73 -0.04
N LEU A 74 29.97 -12.19 -0.07
CA LEU A 74 31.17 -12.93 0.32
C LEU A 74 31.14 -13.18 1.84
N VAL A 75 31.05 -14.45 2.24
CA VAL A 75 31.00 -14.86 3.66
C VAL A 75 32.32 -15.47 4.15
N ASP A 76 33.15 -16.01 3.24
CA ASP A 76 34.50 -16.46 3.53
C ASP A 76 35.41 -16.17 2.33
N SER A 77 36.31 -15.21 2.48
CA SER A 77 37.26 -14.81 1.44
C SER A 77 38.36 -15.83 1.18
N ASN A 78 38.70 -16.67 2.16
CA ASN A 78 39.76 -17.66 2.02
C ASN A 78 39.27 -18.88 1.25
N LYS A 79 37.99 -19.24 1.42
CA LYS A 79 37.34 -20.36 0.72
C LYS A 79 36.47 -19.92 -0.46
N PHE A 80 36.44 -18.62 -0.76
CA PHE A 80 35.58 -18.03 -1.80
C PHE A 80 34.12 -18.48 -1.67
N LYS A 81 33.59 -18.42 -0.44
CA LYS A 81 32.20 -18.82 -0.16
C LYS A 81 31.31 -17.59 -0.23
N PHE A 82 30.22 -17.71 -0.98
CA PHE A 82 29.26 -16.65 -1.20
C PHE A 82 27.86 -17.10 -0.80
N LYS A 83 27.18 -16.33 0.03
CA LYS A 83 25.74 -16.48 0.22
C LYS A 83 24.98 -15.80 -0.91
N VAL A 84 24.03 -16.50 -1.51
CA VAL A 84 23.25 -16.05 -2.66
C VAL A 84 21.83 -15.74 -2.23
N HIS A 85 21.46 -14.47 -2.35
CA HIS A 85 20.12 -14.00 -2.05
C HIS A 85 19.34 -13.81 -3.34
N ILE A 86 18.17 -14.45 -3.46
CA ILE A 86 17.44 -14.58 -4.72
C ILE A 86 16.12 -13.81 -4.66
N PHE A 87 16.03 -12.74 -5.44
CA PHE A 87 14.84 -11.91 -5.54
C PHE A 87 14.10 -12.20 -6.84
N LYS A 88 12.89 -12.75 -6.73
CA LYS A 88 12.06 -13.09 -7.89
C LYS A 88 11.43 -11.86 -8.53
N ALA A 89 11.45 -11.77 -9.86
CA ALA A 89 10.78 -10.69 -10.57
C ALA A 89 9.25 -10.77 -10.44
N LYS A 90 8.59 -9.67 -10.05
CA LYS A 90 7.12 -9.58 -10.07
C LYS A 90 6.61 -9.60 -11.52
N GLY A 91 5.77 -10.57 -11.86
CA GLY A 91 5.11 -10.68 -13.17
C GLY A 91 5.84 -11.52 -14.22
N GLY A 92 6.89 -12.26 -13.86
CA GLY A 92 7.46 -13.28 -14.75
C GLY A 92 6.43 -14.39 -15.00
N SER A 93 5.75 -14.34 -16.15
CA SER A 93 4.86 -15.43 -16.57
C SER A 93 5.65 -16.74 -16.56
N ARG A 94 5.17 -17.70 -15.75
CA ARG A 94 5.61 -19.09 -15.72
C ARG A 94 5.24 -19.76 -17.05
N LYS A 95 5.95 -19.45 -18.13
CA LYS A 95 6.03 -20.37 -19.27
C LYS A 95 7.18 -21.31 -18.98
N LEU A 96 6.86 -22.35 -18.22
CA LEU A 96 7.57 -23.61 -18.33
C LEU A 96 7.41 -24.05 -19.79
N GLU A 97 8.45 -23.88 -20.59
CA GLU A 97 8.60 -24.73 -21.76
C GLU A 97 8.75 -26.16 -21.22
N ARG A 98 7.68 -26.92 -21.41
CA ARG A 98 7.65 -28.37 -21.24
C ARG A 98 8.68 -28.98 -22.19
N ASP A 99 9.61 -29.76 -21.66
CA ASP A 99 9.64 -31.22 -21.88
C ASP A 99 10.83 -31.87 -21.17
N ASN A 100 10.56 -32.63 -20.11
CA ASN A 100 10.67 -34.10 -20.09
C ASN A 100 10.51 -34.60 -18.64
N GLY A 101 9.63 -35.60 -18.49
CA GLY A 101 8.89 -35.88 -17.27
C GLY A 101 9.61 -36.64 -16.15
N LEU A 102 8.94 -36.68 -15.01
CA LEU A 102 8.53 -37.89 -14.30
C LEU A 102 7.54 -37.49 -13.19
N LEU A 103 6.41 -38.21 -13.14
CA LEU A 103 5.33 -38.07 -12.17
C LEU A 103 5.75 -38.67 -10.83
N ASN A 104 5.43 -37.98 -9.73
CA ASN A 104 5.22 -38.64 -8.45
C ASN A 104 4.03 -38.02 -7.71
N SER A 105 3.14 -38.92 -7.33
CA SER A 105 1.96 -38.78 -6.50
C SER A 105 2.30 -38.30 -5.09
N GLU A 106 1.59 -37.28 -4.61
CA GLU A 106 0.90 -37.22 -3.32
C GLU A 106 0.58 -35.76 -2.99
N GLY A 107 -0.67 -35.38 -3.26
CA GLY A 107 -1.19 -34.08 -2.86
C GLY A 107 -1.25 -33.98 -1.34
N LYS A 108 -0.46 -33.08 -0.76
CA LYS A 108 -0.72 -32.52 0.55
C LYS A 108 -0.10 -31.13 0.67
N VAL A 109 -0.98 -30.15 0.85
CA VAL A 109 -0.68 -28.84 1.40
C VAL A 109 -0.65 -28.98 2.92
N THR A 110 0.43 -28.57 3.56
CA THR A 110 0.41 -28.22 4.98
C THR A 110 1.06 -26.85 5.18
N SER A 111 0.27 -25.99 5.79
CA SER A 111 0.62 -24.75 6.46
C SER A 111 1.77 -24.94 7.44
N GLU A 112 2.78 -24.08 7.37
CA GLU A 112 3.53 -23.65 8.54
C GLU A 112 4.01 -22.21 8.32
N ILE A 113 3.31 -21.31 9.02
CA ILE A 113 3.65 -19.90 9.17
C ILE A 113 4.70 -19.78 10.27
N ALA A 114 5.70 -18.93 10.00
CA ALA A 114 6.54 -18.21 10.94
C ALA A 114 7.52 -19.01 11.83
N LYS A 115 8.78 -19.01 11.40
CA LYS A 115 9.89 -18.55 12.25
C LYS A 115 10.65 -17.47 11.50
N ASP A 116 10.16 -16.26 11.69
CA ASP A 116 10.70 -15.01 11.16
C ASP A 116 11.84 -14.55 12.09
N VAL A 117 13.08 -14.90 11.77
CA VAL A 117 14.29 -14.20 12.21
C VAL A 117 15.39 -14.52 11.21
N LYS A 118 15.72 -13.62 10.28
CA LYS A 118 17.10 -13.50 9.76
C LYS A 118 17.42 -12.07 9.34
N GLU A 119 18.29 -11.50 10.18
CA GLU A 119 19.24 -10.41 10.00
C GLU A 119 19.39 -9.83 8.59
N THR A 120 19.22 -8.52 8.56
CA THR A 120 19.38 -7.53 7.50
C THR A 120 20.78 -7.55 6.86
N GLU A 121 20.83 -7.84 5.56
CA GLU A 121 21.99 -7.56 4.72
C GLU A 121 22.31 -6.05 4.69
N SER A 122 23.58 -5.70 4.93
CA SER A 122 24.07 -4.32 4.87
C SER A 122 24.22 -3.86 3.42
N PHE A 123 23.16 -3.28 2.84
CA PHE A 123 23.33 -2.37 1.71
C PHE A 123 23.76 -1.01 2.25
N ASN A 124 24.65 -0.36 1.49
CA ASN A 124 25.16 0.94 1.86
C ASN A 124 24.54 2.02 0.98
N ILE A 125 24.05 3.09 1.61
CA ILE A 125 23.52 4.27 0.95
C ILE A 125 24.69 5.22 0.70
N LEU A 126 24.95 5.55 -0.56
CA LEU A 126 26.06 6.44 -0.95
C LEU A 126 25.53 7.85 -1.27
N TRP A 127 26.06 8.85 -0.58
CA TRP A 127 25.84 10.27 -0.88
C TRP A 127 27.16 10.93 -1.25
N ASN A 128 27.27 11.45 -2.47
CA ASN A 128 28.52 12.02 -2.99
C ASN A 128 29.75 11.10 -2.85
N GLY A 129 29.54 9.78 -2.86
CA GLY A 129 30.60 8.78 -2.67
C GLY A 129 30.94 8.47 -1.20
N GLU A 130 30.31 9.14 -0.23
CA GLU A 130 30.38 8.80 1.19
C GLU A 130 29.22 7.90 1.61
N VAL A 131 29.48 6.97 2.53
CA VAL A 131 28.44 6.12 3.12
C VAL A 131 27.64 6.93 4.15
N VAL A 132 26.31 6.94 4.01
CA VAL A 132 25.38 7.67 4.89
C VAL A 132 24.83 6.79 6.02
N ASP A 133 25.10 5.48 5.98
CA ASP A 133 24.49 4.51 6.88
C ASP A 133 24.69 4.81 8.36
N SER A 134 25.78 5.49 8.74
CA SER A 134 26.03 5.91 10.14
C SER A 134 25.04 6.95 10.65
N GLU A 135 24.37 7.69 9.75
CA GLU A 135 23.43 8.75 10.09
C GLU A 135 21.97 8.25 10.13
N ILE A 136 21.72 6.99 9.77
CA ILE A 136 20.37 6.43 9.60
C ILE A 136 20.26 5.08 10.33
N SER A 137 19.14 4.82 10.99
CA SER A 137 18.91 3.52 11.61
C SER A 137 18.82 2.40 10.57
N GLU A 138 19.20 1.19 10.98
CA GLU A 138 19.11 -0.01 10.13
C GLU A 138 17.71 -0.26 9.58
N HIS A 139 16.68 -0.03 10.40
CA HIS A 139 15.30 -0.16 9.95
C HIS A 139 14.97 0.82 8.82
N VAL A 140 15.31 2.11 9.01
CA VAL A 140 15.03 3.14 8.00
C VAL A 140 15.80 2.87 6.74
N ARG A 141 17.07 2.48 6.87
CA ARG A 141 17.90 2.01 5.77
C ARG A 141 17.12 0.94 5.02
N SER A 142 16.78 -0.20 5.67
CA SER A 142 16.05 -1.35 5.10
C SER A 142 14.81 -0.93 4.28
N GLN A 143 13.95 -0.11 4.87
CA GLN A 143 12.74 0.40 4.21
C GLN A 143 13.06 1.29 3.01
N TYR A 144 14.11 2.11 3.10
CA TYR A 144 14.54 2.96 1.99
C TYR A 144 15.01 2.14 0.78
N TYR A 145 15.75 1.06 1.00
CA TYR A 145 16.14 0.16 -0.08
C TYR A 145 14.95 -0.51 -0.72
N GLN A 146 13.97 -0.94 0.07
CA GLN A 146 12.73 -1.49 -0.48
C GLN A 146 12.01 -0.48 -1.38
N LEU A 147 11.97 0.80 -0.98
CA LEU A 147 11.42 1.88 -1.81
C LEU A 147 12.20 2.05 -3.11
N CYS A 148 13.53 2.13 -3.06
CA CYS A 148 14.38 2.23 -4.24
C CYS A 148 14.16 1.04 -5.19
N CYS A 149 14.09 -0.17 -4.66
CA CYS A 149 13.79 -1.40 -5.40
C CYS A 149 12.41 -1.35 -6.09
N SER A 150 11.40 -0.81 -5.40
CA SER A 150 10.06 -0.67 -5.97
C SER A 150 10.03 0.26 -7.19
N GLN A 151 10.88 1.30 -7.18
CA GLN A 151 10.99 2.30 -8.24
C GLN A 151 12.12 2.00 -9.24
N LYS A 152 12.88 0.92 -9.03
CA LYS A 152 14.06 0.55 -9.82
C LYS A 152 15.04 1.72 -10.00
N SER A 153 15.18 2.58 -8.99
CA SER A 153 16.02 3.77 -9.03
C SER A 153 16.51 4.17 -7.64
N GLY A 154 17.68 4.80 -7.56
CA GLY A 154 18.13 5.47 -6.35
C GLY A 154 17.32 6.75 -6.17
N LEU A 155 16.48 6.80 -5.12
CA LEU A 155 15.57 7.94 -4.97
C LEU A 155 16.30 9.26 -4.66
N HIS A 156 17.54 9.17 -4.18
CA HIS A 156 18.40 10.29 -3.81
C HIS A 156 19.37 10.72 -4.92
N ASP A 157 19.38 10.06 -6.09
CA ASP A 157 20.37 10.33 -7.15
C ASP A 157 20.29 11.75 -7.71
N GLY A 158 19.09 12.34 -7.66
CA GLY A 158 18.81 13.71 -8.12
C GLY A 158 18.97 14.78 -7.04
N LEU A 159 19.23 14.41 -5.78
CA LEU A 159 19.35 15.39 -4.70
C LEU A 159 20.50 16.37 -4.97
N VAL A 160 20.31 17.62 -4.58
CA VAL A 160 21.31 18.68 -4.77
C VAL A 160 22.62 18.34 -4.04
N LYS A 161 23.72 18.15 -4.78
CA LYS A 161 25.00 17.69 -4.23
C LYS A 161 25.64 18.59 -3.16
N CYS A 162 25.22 19.85 -3.02
CA CYS A 162 25.78 20.76 -2.03
C CYS A 162 25.20 20.58 -0.62
N ILE A 163 24.16 19.76 -0.42
CA ILE A 163 23.66 19.46 0.92
C ILE A 163 24.62 18.53 1.66
N ASP A 164 24.75 18.76 2.97
CA ASP A 164 25.57 17.91 3.81
C ASP A 164 24.93 16.52 4.00
N LYS A 165 25.76 15.54 4.34
CA LYS A 165 25.31 14.14 4.48
C LYS A 165 24.27 13.92 5.57
N LYS A 166 24.24 14.75 6.63
CA LYS A 166 23.24 14.63 7.69
C LYS A 166 21.88 15.12 7.21
N LEU A 167 21.87 16.21 6.42
CA LEU A 167 20.64 16.66 5.78
C LEU A 167 20.12 15.63 4.76
N ALA A 168 21.00 15.06 3.94
CA ALA A 168 20.62 13.97 3.02
C ALA A 168 20.04 12.76 3.79
N ALA A 169 20.68 12.37 4.90
CA ALA A 169 20.18 11.32 5.79
C ALA A 169 18.79 11.65 6.36
N GLY A 170 18.58 12.90 6.78
CA GLY A 170 17.31 13.40 7.27
C GLY A 170 16.20 13.30 6.22
N ILE A 171 16.48 13.71 4.98
CA ILE A 171 15.52 13.61 3.86
C ILE A 171 15.15 12.15 3.59
N ILE A 172 16.14 11.24 3.56
CA ILE A 172 15.92 9.81 3.37
C ILE A 172 15.06 9.25 4.50
N SER A 173 15.40 9.57 5.75
CA SER A 173 14.67 9.09 6.92
C SER A 173 13.22 9.56 6.91
N GLU A 174 12.98 10.82 6.62
CA GLU A 174 11.64 11.38 6.61
C GLU A 174 10.82 10.84 5.43
N THR A 175 11.44 10.60 4.28
CA THR A 175 10.79 9.93 3.14
C THR A 175 10.30 8.53 3.51
N VAL A 176 11.12 7.76 4.23
CA VAL A 176 10.74 6.42 4.73
C VAL A 176 9.58 6.50 5.72
N LYS A 177 9.65 7.39 6.71
CA LYS A 177 8.57 7.55 7.70
C LYS A 177 7.25 7.88 7.02
N ILE A 178 7.25 8.77 6.03
CA ILE A 178 6.07 9.11 5.25
C ILE A 178 5.58 7.90 4.45
N ALA A 179 6.48 7.14 3.82
CA ALA A 179 6.09 5.95 3.08
C ALA A 179 5.48 4.86 3.98
N ASP A 180 5.99 4.69 5.20
CA ASP A 180 5.42 3.80 6.21
C ASP A 180 4.04 4.30 6.66
N ALA A 181 3.90 5.60 6.90
CA ALA A 181 2.62 6.21 7.26
C ALA A 181 1.58 6.09 6.14
N ILE A 182 1.97 6.22 4.87
CA ILE A 182 1.11 5.95 3.71
C ILE A 182 0.67 4.49 3.69
N ARG A 183 1.58 3.54 3.96
CA ARG A 183 1.26 2.11 4.00
C ARG A 183 0.31 1.75 5.14
N ALA A 184 0.43 2.43 6.28
CA ALA A 184 -0.43 2.27 7.44
C ALA A 184 -1.74 3.08 7.36
N ALA A 185 -1.90 3.94 6.36
CA ALA A 185 -3.05 4.84 6.27
C ALA A 185 -4.34 4.08 5.97
N GLU A 186 -5.34 4.25 6.83
CA GLU A 186 -6.70 3.78 6.61
C GLU A 186 -7.64 4.93 6.31
N ILE A 187 -8.54 4.74 5.33
CA ILE A 187 -9.51 5.77 4.89
C ILE A 187 -10.45 6.21 6.03
N THR A 188 -10.67 5.37 7.05
CA THR A 188 -11.58 5.63 8.17
C THR A 188 -10.97 6.47 9.29
N THR A 189 -9.67 6.34 9.52
CA THR A 189 -9.00 6.87 10.71
C THR A 189 -7.95 7.95 10.38
N THR A 190 -7.44 7.96 9.14
CA THR A 190 -6.40 8.90 8.73
C THR A 190 -6.97 10.31 8.53
N SER A 191 -6.34 11.29 9.18
CA SER A 191 -6.69 12.70 9.05
C SER A 191 -6.24 13.28 7.70
N CYS A 192 -7.13 14.01 7.03
CA CYS A 192 -6.81 14.73 5.79
C CYS A 192 -5.64 15.72 5.99
N ASN A 193 -5.58 16.38 7.16
CA ASN A 193 -4.51 17.33 7.47
C ASN A 193 -3.13 16.65 7.55
N ASP A 194 -3.07 15.42 8.07
CA ASP A 194 -1.80 14.69 8.18
C ASP A 194 -1.32 14.23 6.80
N VAL A 195 -2.25 13.76 5.97
CA VAL A 195 -1.95 13.41 4.57
C VAL A 195 -1.47 14.63 3.77
N GLN A 196 -2.06 15.81 4.01
CA GLN A 196 -1.61 17.06 3.39
C GLN A 196 -0.20 17.47 3.87
N ARG A 197 0.11 17.31 5.16
CA ARG A 197 1.46 17.55 5.70
C ARG A 197 2.48 16.63 5.04
N TRP A 198 2.16 15.36 4.84
CA TRP A 198 3.02 14.43 4.11
C TRP A 198 3.28 14.91 2.67
N ASP A 199 2.26 15.33 1.93
CA ASP A 199 2.45 15.85 0.56
C ASP A 199 3.35 17.08 0.56
N GLN A 200 3.17 17.98 1.53
CA GLN A 200 3.92 19.23 1.59
C GLN A 200 5.41 18.97 1.90
N THR A 201 5.72 18.03 2.79
CA THR A 201 7.09 17.58 3.05
C THR A 201 7.71 16.96 1.80
N LEU A 202 7.01 16.01 1.15
CA LEU A 202 7.51 15.37 -0.06
C LEU A 202 7.67 16.34 -1.23
N LYS A 203 6.80 17.34 -1.35
CA LYS A 203 6.92 18.41 -2.34
C LYS A 203 8.20 19.22 -2.13
N GLY A 204 8.57 19.49 -0.87
CA GLY A 204 9.86 20.11 -0.54
C GLY A 204 11.04 19.24 -0.97
N PHE A 205 10.98 17.93 -0.71
CA PHE A 205 12.03 16.99 -1.09
C PHE A 205 12.17 16.82 -2.61
N GLU A 206 11.05 16.77 -3.32
CA GLU A 206 11.00 16.76 -4.79
C GLU A 206 11.66 18.01 -5.38
N GLY A 207 11.40 19.19 -4.79
CA GLY A 207 12.07 20.44 -5.16
C GLY A 207 13.57 20.43 -4.94
N MET A 208 14.07 19.61 -4.00
CA MET A 208 15.49 19.37 -3.78
C MET A 208 16.07 18.25 -4.68
N GLY A 209 15.25 17.69 -5.58
CA GLY A 209 15.68 16.67 -6.54
C GLY A 209 15.49 15.22 -6.08
N MET A 210 14.81 15.00 -4.95
CA MET A 210 14.44 13.65 -4.51
C MET A 210 13.36 13.06 -5.43
N ASN A 211 13.52 11.81 -5.86
CA ASN A 211 12.51 11.12 -6.64
C ASN A 211 11.39 10.59 -5.73
N VAL A 212 10.37 11.41 -5.46
CA VAL A 212 9.21 11.07 -4.59
C VAL A 212 7.85 11.30 -5.25
N ALA A 213 7.81 11.57 -6.55
CA ALA A 213 6.58 11.82 -7.29
C ALA A 213 5.54 10.69 -7.15
N PHE A 214 6.00 9.43 -7.08
CA PHE A 214 5.16 8.25 -6.91
C PHE A 214 4.44 8.23 -5.53
N LEU A 215 5.10 8.69 -4.47
CA LEU A 215 4.50 8.81 -3.14
C LEU A 215 3.46 9.94 -3.14
N ARG A 216 3.76 11.07 -3.78
CA ARG A 216 2.82 12.19 -3.93
C ARG A 216 1.57 11.80 -4.73
N ALA A 217 1.74 11.02 -5.80
CA ALA A 217 0.62 10.46 -6.56
C ALA A 217 -0.25 9.54 -5.70
N THR A 218 0.38 8.73 -4.84
CA THR A 218 -0.34 7.87 -3.88
C THR A 218 -1.12 8.70 -2.86
N ILE A 219 -0.52 9.75 -2.31
CA ILE A 219 -1.18 10.67 -1.38
C ILE A 219 -2.41 11.32 -2.04
N LYS A 220 -2.29 11.79 -3.28
CA LYS A 220 -3.41 12.37 -4.02
C LYS A 220 -4.60 11.40 -4.11
N ASN A 221 -4.34 10.14 -4.43
CA ASN A 221 -5.38 9.11 -4.49
C ASN A 221 -6.06 8.86 -3.13
N ILE A 222 -5.30 8.93 -2.04
CA ILE A 222 -5.83 8.80 -0.67
C ILE A 222 -6.74 10.00 -0.36
N LEU A 223 -6.27 11.23 -0.62
CA LEU A 223 -7.05 12.46 -0.41
C LEU A 223 -8.37 12.43 -1.18
N ASP A 224 -8.32 12.08 -2.47
CA ASP A 224 -9.51 11.96 -3.32
C ASP A 224 -10.50 10.92 -2.75
N SER A 225 -9.99 9.82 -2.19
CA SER A 225 -10.82 8.76 -1.61
C SER A 225 -11.48 9.19 -0.30
N ILE A 226 -10.76 9.90 0.56
CA ILE A 226 -11.31 10.49 1.80
C ILE A 226 -12.41 11.50 1.45
N GLN A 227 -12.15 12.38 0.48
CA GLN A 227 -13.10 13.40 0.06
C GLN A 227 -14.37 12.80 -0.54
N ARG A 228 -14.26 11.79 -1.41
CA ARG A 228 -15.42 11.08 -1.97
C ARG A 228 -16.31 10.48 -0.87
N LYS A 229 -15.72 9.82 0.13
CA LYS A 229 -16.46 9.21 1.23
C LYS A 229 -17.21 10.24 2.08
N GLN A 230 -16.59 11.40 2.32
CA GLN A 230 -17.24 12.51 3.02
C GLN A 230 -18.43 13.08 2.21
N GLN A 231 -18.24 13.27 0.89
CA GLN A 231 -19.30 13.74 0.00
C GLN A 231 -20.49 12.78 -0.04
N GLU A 232 -20.23 11.46 -0.07
CA GLU A 232 -21.28 10.45 -0.06
C GLU A 232 -22.08 10.47 1.26
N LYS A 233 -21.39 10.62 2.41
CA LYS A 233 -22.05 10.75 3.71
C LYS A 233 -22.93 12.00 3.78
N ILE A 234 -22.46 13.14 3.28
CA ILE A 234 -23.24 14.38 3.21
C ILE A 234 -24.46 14.18 2.31
N LYS A 235 -24.26 13.64 1.10
CA LYS A 235 -25.35 13.38 0.14
C LYS A 235 -26.44 12.49 0.74
N ARG A 236 -26.05 11.41 1.44
CA ARG A 236 -26.99 10.54 2.15
C ARG A 236 -27.80 11.31 3.19
N LYS A 237 -27.14 12.11 4.03
CA LYS A 237 -27.82 12.90 5.07
C LYS A 237 -28.74 13.97 4.49
N THR A 238 -28.34 14.61 3.40
CA THR A 238 -29.19 15.57 2.66
C THR A 238 -30.44 14.89 2.11
N ASN A 239 -30.32 13.69 1.55
CA ASN A 239 -31.47 12.92 1.06
C ASN A 239 -32.41 12.49 2.20
N GLU A 240 -31.85 12.00 3.32
CA GLU A 240 -32.63 11.65 4.52
C GLU A 240 -33.41 12.88 5.03
N ARG A 241 -32.77 14.06 5.07
CA ARG A 241 -33.43 15.33 5.44
C ARG A 241 -34.55 15.71 4.47
N ALA A 242 -34.30 15.66 3.16
CA ALA A 242 -35.30 16.03 2.14
C ALA A 242 -36.55 15.14 2.22
N GLN A 243 -36.36 13.85 2.52
CA GLN A 243 -37.45 12.91 2.75
C GLN A 243 -38.27 13.29 4.00
N ALA A 244 -37.61 13.55 5.13
CA ALA A 244 -38.29 14.00 6.35
C ALA A 244 -39.06 15.32 6.15
N GLU A 245 -38.50 16.28 5.40
CA GLU A 245 -39.19 17.53 5.06
C GLU A 245 -40.44 17.31 4.18
N LYS A 246 -40.42 16.30 3.30
CA LYS A 246 -41.59 15.93 2.49
C LYS A 246 -42.70 15.33 3.37
N GLU A 247 -42.34 14.48 4.32
CA GLU A 247 -43.28 13.90 5.28
C GLU A 247 -43.89 14.97 6.19
N MET A 248 -43.08 15.91 6.67
CA MET A 248 -43.55 17.05 7.46
C MET A 248 -44.61 17.87 6.70
N ARG A 249 -44.36 18.25 5.44
CA ARG A 249 -45.34 18.98 4.61
C ARG A 249 -46.64 18.20 4.41
N ASN A 250 -46.54 16.88 4.25
CA ASN A 250 -47.72 16.03 4.12
C ASN A 250 -48.56 16.03 5.41
N LEU A 251 -47.91 15.88 6.57
CA LEU A 251 -48.58 15.93 7.88
C LEU A 251 -49.18 17.30 8.16
N GLU A 252 -48.50 18.39 7.82
CA GLU A 252 -49.04 19.76 7.94
C GLU A 252 -50.31 19.93 7.11
N THR A 253 -50.33 19.40 5.88
CA THR A 253 -51.52 19.42 5.01
C THR A 253 -52.67 18.65 5.66
N GLN A 254 -52.41 17.47 6.23
CA GLN A 254 -53.41 16.70 6.96
C GLN A 254 -53.91 17.46 8.20
N LEU A 255 -53.02 18.10 8.95
CA LEU A 255 -53.37 18.88 10.14
C LEU A 255 -54.29 20.05 9.79
N VAL A 256 -54.02 20.78 8.70
CA VAL A 256 -54.90 21.86 8.22
C VAL A 256 -56.29 21.32 7.90
N ASN A 257 -56.37 20.16 7.23
CA ASN A 257 -57.66 19.52 6.91
C ASN A 257 -58.43 19.12 8.17
N VAL A 258 -57.76 18.54 9.17
CA VAL A 258 -58.38 18.18 10.46
C VAL A 258 -58.84 19.43 11.20
N LYS A 259 -58.03 20.49 11.26
CA LYS A 259 -58.42 21.77 11.86
C LYS A 259 -59.65 22.38 11.18
N LYS A 260 -59.76 22.27 9.86
CA LYS A 260 -60.95 22.74 9.12
C LYS A 260 -62.20 21.94 9.51
N LYS A 261 -62.09 20.62 9.65
CA LYS A 261 -63.21 19.77 10.10
C LYS A 261 -63.66 20.12 11.52
N ILE A 262 -62.72 20.35 12.44
CA ILE A 262 -63.03 20.77 13.81
C ILE A 262 -63.85 22.06 13.80
N ARG A 263 -63.42 23.09 13.05
CA ARG A 263 -64.17 24.35 12.95
C ARG A 263 -65.60 24.18 12.44
N VAL A 264 -65.79 23.36 11.40
CA VAL A 264 -67.14 23.09 10.87
C VAL A 264 -68.02 22.42 11.94
N LEU A 265 -67.48 21.44 12.66
CA LEU A 265 -68.22 20.77 13.74
C LEU A 265 -68.52 21.72 14.91
N ASP A 266 -67.59 22.61 15.27
CA ASP A 266 -67.81 23.61 16.32
C ASP A 266 -68.96 24.56 15.92
N ASP A 267 -68.96 25.05 14.67
CA ASP A 267 -70.04 25.89 14.13
C ASP A 267 -71.40 25.15 14.16
N GLU A 268 -71.44 23.87 13.77
CA GLU A 268 -72.65 23.03 13.82
C GLU A 268 -73.15 22.82 15.26
N ILE A 269 -72.23 22.57 16.20
CA ILE A 269 -72.56 22.41 17.63
C ILE A 269 -73.18 23.69 18.18
N ASP A 270 -72.62 24.87 17.86
CA ASP A 270 -73.14 26.14 18.33
C ASP A 270 -74.53 26.45 17.75
N VAL A 271 -74.79 26.09 16.48
CA VAL A 271 -76.14 26.16 15.89
C VAL A 271 -77.13 25.26 16.64
N ILE A 272 -76.75 24.01 16.93
CA ILE A 272 -77.62 23.07 17.66
C ILE A 272 -77.92 23.59 19.08
N ARG A 273 -76.92 24.14 19.78
CA ARG A 273 -77.11 24.74 21.11
C ARG A 273 -78.12 25.89 21.06
N ALA A 274 -77.98 26.82 20.12
CA ALA A 274 -78.90 27.95 19.98
C ALA A 274 -80.34 27.51 19.64
N GLN A 275 -80.50 26.48 18.80
CA GLN A 275 -81.81 25.90 18.50
C GLN A 275 -82.45 25.26 19.75
N ASN A 276 -81.67 24.53 20.55
CA ASN A 276 -82.14 23.93 21.78
C ASN A 276 -82.56 24.98 22.83
N GLU A 277 -81.80 26.05 23.00
CA GLU A 277 -82.17 27.16 23.90
C GLU A 277 -83.51 27.79 23.49
N LYS A 278 -83.73 28.00 22.19
CA LYS A 278 -85.00 28.52 21.66
C LYS A 278 -86.17 27.56 21.88
N LEU A 279 -85.94 26.26 21.66
CA LEU A 279 -86.92 25.19 21.95
C LEU A 279 -87.28 25.15 23.43
N GLU A 280 -86.29 25.26 24.32
CA GLU A 280 -86.53 25.28 25.76
C GLU A 280 -87.35 26.50 26.20
N HIS A 281 -87.08 27.67 25.62
CA HIS A 281 -87.89 28.87 25.85
C HIS A 281 -89.35 28.66 25.40
N SER A 282 -89.55 28.14 24.18
CA SER A 282 -90.89 27.86 23.64
C SER A 282 -91.65 26.80 24.44
N PHE A 283 -90.94 25.75 24.89
CA PHE A 283 -91.51 24.72 25.77
C PHE A 283 -91.95 25.32 27.11
N LYS A 284 -91.10 26.15 27.72
CA LYS A 284 -91.46 26.87 28.95
C LYS A 284 -92.70 27.72 28.73
N GLU A 285 -92.75 28.58 27.70
CA GLU A 285 -93.94 29.39 27.38
C GLU A 285 -95.22 28.57 27.23
N THR A 286 -95.14 27.44 26.51
CA THR A 286 -96.29 26.55 26.30
C THR A 286 -96.76 25.91 27.61
N ALA A 287 -95.85 25.52 28.49
CA ALA A 287 -96.16 24.90 29.78
C ALA A 287 -96.87 25.84 30.76
N ILE A 288 -96.66 27.16 30.65
CA ILE A 288 -97.30 28.20 31.51
C ILE A 288 -98.54 28.83 30.88
N ALA A 289 -98.93 28.45 29.66
CA ALA A 289 -100.14 28.93 29.02
C ALA A 289 -101.41 28.40 29.75
N PRO A 290 -102.52 29.16 29.81
CA PRO A 290 -103.78 28.68 30.39
C PRO A 290 -104.36 27.50 29.60
N TRP A 291 -104.89 26.50 30.32
CA TRP A 291 -105.42 25.24 29.77
C TRP A 291 -106.93 25.34 29.52
#